data_AF-A0AAE6TLN7-F1
#
_entry.id   AF-A0AAE6TLN7-F1
#
_cell.length_a   1.000
_cell.length_b   1.000
_cell.length_c   1.000
_cell.angle_alpha   90.00
_cell.angle_beta   90.00
_cell.angle_gamma   90.00
#
_symmetry.space_group_name_H-M   'P 1'
#
loop_
_entity.id
_entity.type
_entity.pdbx_description
1 polymer ?
#
loop_
_entity_poly.entity_id
_entity_poly.type
_entity_poly.pdbx_seq_one_letter_code
_entity_poly.pdbx_strand_id
1 'polypeptide(L)'
;MKGALEKSSSVAPALLSTENDDGTFVLIELRIRWELGPVVSVWLPARGRTARNLAVRPDVVFNLPPDGTGAEEGASAMPSTDAPWTEPSELVRPPRLVHCPVQLEARRVGERTVTDGAWTQIEAQVLRVHADPRWVLPLGDRRIDLGGWHPPVHDFRPPATPPPQAVPASAQEMARQLGRRFPAARGGA
;
A
#
# COMPACT_ATOMS: atom_id res chain seq x y z
N MET A 1 -2.89 -7.24 34.58
CA MET A 1 -3.11 -6.11 33.65
C MET A 1 -2.14 -6.25 32.47
N LYS A 2 -2.44 -7.17 31.55
CA LYS A 2 -1.69 -7.43 30.31
C LYS A 2 -2.76 -7.76 29.29
N GLY A 3 -3.19 -6.77 28.52
CA GLY A 3 -4.35 -6.91 27.64
C GLY A 3 -5.02 -5.57 27.45
N ALA A 4 -4.52 -4.83 26.46
CA ALA A 4 -5.18 -3.74 25.74
C ALA A 4 -4.12 -2.75 25.22
N LEU A 5 -3.16 -3.19 24.40
CA LEU A 5 -2.48 -2.29 23.44
C LEU A 5 -1.59 -3.03 22.40
N GLU A 6 -1.93 -4.26 21.99
CA GLU A 6 -1.09 -5.07 21.09
C GLU A 6 -1.75 -5.53 19.78
N LYS A 7 -2.90 -4.97 19.39
CA LYS A 7 -3.59 -5.33 18.13
C LYS A 7 -4.08 -4.11 17.37
N SER A 8 -3.16 -3.27 16.90
CA SER A 8 -3.46 -2.33 15.82
C SER A 8 -2.39 -2.48 14.76
N SER A 9 -2.31 -3.65 14.11
CA SER A 9 -1.42 -3.84 12.96
C SER A 9 -2.23 -3.72 11.68
N SER A 10 -2.36 -2.49 11.18
CA SER A 10 -2.91 -2.16 9.86
C SER A 10 -1.91 -2.57 8.76
N VAL A 11 -1.48 -3.84 8.76
CA VAL A 11 -0.42 -4.35 7.90
C VAL A 11 -1.02 -5.36 6.91
N ALA A 12 -0.93 -5.08 5.61
CA ALA A 12 -1.51 -5.90 4.55
C ALA A 12 -0.42 -6.45 3.60
N PRO A 13 -0.56 -7.67 3.05
CA PRO A 13 0.30 -8.14 1.97
C PRO A 13 0.05 -7.32 0.70
N ALA A 14 1.11 -7.08 -0.07
CA ALA A 14 1.04 -6.38 -1.34
C ALA A 14 2.17 -6.79 -2.29
N LEU A 15 1.88 -6.75 -3.58
CA LEU A 15 2.83 -6.83 -4.67
C LEU A 15 3.13 -5.42 -5.19
N LEU A 16 4.38 -4.96 -5.08
CA LEU A 16 4.80 -3.62 -5.51
C LEU A 16 5.37 -3.65 -6.91
N SER A 17 4.80 -2.82 -7.79
CA SER A 17 5.37 -2.54 -9.11
C SER A 17 6.13 -1.22 -9.09
N THR A 18 7.40 -1.23 -9.53
CA THR A 18 8.23 -0.03 -9.71
C THR A 18 9.00 -0.08 -11.02
N GLU A 19 9.38 1.07 -11.54
CA GLU A 19 10.02 1.17 -12.86
C GLU A 19 11.54 1.31 -12.77
N ASN A 20 12.25 0.55 -13.62
CA ASN A 20 13.68 0.64 -13.85
C ASN A 20 14.03 1.81 -14.79
N ASP A 21 15.33 2.05 -15.00
CA ASP A 21 15.80 3.10 -15.91
C ASP A 21 15.53 2.82 -17.39
N ASP A 22 15.43 1.55 -17.77
CA ASP A 22 15.20 1.07 -19.13
C ASP A 22 13.70 0.97 -19.50
N GLY A 23 12.81 1.40 -18.59
CA GLY A 23 11.36 1.32 -18.78
C GLY A 23 10.75 -0.05 -18.44
N THR A 24 11.55 -1.04 -18.06
CA THR A 24 11.02 -2.31 -17.51
C THR A 24 10.56 -2.12 -16.07
N PHE A 25 9.80 -3.09 -15.54
CA PHE A 25 9.24 -3.01 -14.19
C PHE A 25 9.76 -4.14 -13.31
N VAL A 26 9.94 -3.84 -12.02
CA VAL A 26 10.20 -4.83 -10.97
C VAL A 26 8.94 -5.04 -10.16
N LEU A 27 8.66 -6.32 -9.89
CA LEU A 27 7.64 -6.77 -8.97
C LEU A 27 8.29 -7.40 -7.73
N ILE A 28 7.87 -6.99 -6.54
CA ILE A 28 8.26 -7.65 -5.28
C ILE A 28 7.05 -7.87 -4.39
N GLU A 29 7.06 -8.95 -3.62
CA GLU A 29 6.08 -9.20 -2.56
C GLU A 29 6.60 -8.68 -1.22
N LEU A 30 5.73 -8.03 -0.45
CA LEU A 30 6.02 -7.54 0.89
C LEU A 30 4.74 -7.23 1.67
N ARG A 31 4.92 -6.66 2.87
CA ARG A 31 3.82 -6.12 3.67
C ARG A 31 3.88 -4.60 3.77
N ILE A 32 2.75 -3.94 3.51
CA ILE A 32 2.57 -2.49 3.67
C ILE A 32 1.87 -2.18 4.98
N ARG A 33 2.11 -0.99 5.53
CA ARG A 33 1.36 -0.46 6.67
C ARG A 33 0.60 0.80 6.26
N TRP A 34 -0.65 0.90 6.68
CA TRP A 34 -1.39 2.16 6.56
C TRP A 34 -1.05 3.06 7.74
N GLU A 35 -0.54 4.26 7.48
CA GLU A 35 -0.01 5.14 8.53
C GLU A 35 -1.05 6.17 9.00
N LEU A 36 -1.34 7.15 8.14
CA LEU A 36 -2.25 8.25 8.40
C LEU A 36 -2.76 8.79 7.07
N GLY A 37 -4.07 9.06 6.99
CA GLY A 37 -4.68 9.60 5.77
C GLY A 37 -4.43 8.70 4.56
N PRO A 38 -4.09 9.24 3.38
CA PRO A 38 -3.83 8.45 2.18
C PRO A 38 -2.40 7.87 2.12
N VAL A 39 -1.63 7.88 3.21
CA VAL A 39 -0.22 7.45 3.18
C VAL A 39 -0.05 6.02 3.67
N VAL A 40 0.60 5.22 2.84
CA VAL A 40 1.10 3.89 3.17
C VAL A 40 2.62 3.93 3.34
N SER A 41 3.14 3.09 4.23
CA SER A 41 4.57 2.90 4.40
C SER A 41 5.01 1.47 4.13
N VAL A 42 6.26 1.33 3.75
CA VAL A 42 6.90 0.06 3.46
C VAL A 42 8.36 0.09 3.86
N TRP A 43 8.86 -1.04 4.36
CA TRP A 43 10.29 -1.27 4.55
C TRP A 43 10.85 -2.11 3.41
N LEU A 44 11.94 -1.61 2.80
CA LEU A 44 12.63 -2.26 1.69
C LEU A 44 14.09 -2.50 2.05
N PRO A 45 14.74 -3.55 1.52
CA PRO A 45 16.19 -3.65 1.55
C PRO A 45 16.81 -2.41 0.89
N ALA A 46 17.63 -1.65 1.61
CA ALA A 46 18.12 -0.34 1.20
C ALA A 46 18.91 -0.37 -0.12
N ARG A 47 19.58 -1.50 -0.39
CA ARG A 47 20.36 -1.75 -1.62
C ARG A 47 19.57 -2.46 -2.71
N GLY A 48 18.31 -2.82 -2.47
CA GLY A 48 17.45 -3.53 -3.42
C GLY A 48 17.03 -2.65 -4.60
N ARG A 49 16.63 -3.29 -5.72
CA ARG A 49 16.25 -2.58 -6.94
C ARG A 49 15.09 -1.61 -6.72
N THR A 50 14.02 -2.06 -6.06
CA THR A 50 12.85 -1.24 -5.73
C THR A 50 13.22 0.02 -4.94
N ALA A 51 14.12 -0.10 -3.94
CA ALA A 51 14.58 1.04 -3.17
C ALA A 51 15.39 2.04 -4.01
N ARG A 52 16.16 1.57 -4.99
CA ARG A 52 16.89 2.43 -5.95
C ARG A 52 15.94 3.10 -6.93
N ASN A 53 14.97 2.37 -7.47
CA ASN A 53 13.94 2.91 -8.36
C ASN A 53 13.22 4.07 -7.66
N LEU A 54 12.75 3.86 -6.42
CA LEU A 54 12.03 4.87 -5.63
C LEU A 54 12.90 6.05 -5.15
N ALA A 55 14.22 5.93 -5.21
CA ALA A 55 15.12 7.05 -4.96
C ALA A 55 15.06 8.09 -6.09
N VAL A 56 14.84 7.64 -7.33
CA VAL A 56 14.90 8.47 -8.55
C VAL A 56 13.50 8.74 -9.10
N ARG A 57 12.65 7.72 -9.19
CA ARG A 57 11.27 7.80 -9.69
C ARG A 57 10.31 7.53 -8.54
N PRO A 58 9.49 8.50 -8.13
CA PRO A 58 8.68 8.34 -6.92
C PRO A 58 7.41 7.49 -7.15
N ASP A 59 7.10 7.15 -8.39
CA ASP A 59 5.88 6.42 -8.76
C ASP A 59 5.96 4.93 -8.38
N VAL A 60 4.88 4.42 -7.77
CA VAL A 60 4.73 3.02 -7.34
C VAL A 60 3.27 2.58 -7.41
N VAL A 61 3.04 1.30 -7.70
CA VAL A 61 1.71 0.68 -7.55
C VAL A 61 1.77 -0.40 -6.49
N PHE A 62 0.85 -0.35 -5.52
CA PHE A 62 0.62 -1.41 -4.54
C PHE A 62 -0.56 -2.26 -5.01
N ASN A 63 -0.32 -3.53 -5.35
CA ASN A 63 -1.35 -4.46 -5.80
C ASN A 63 -1.66 -5.42 -4.65
N LEU A 64 -2.88 -5.39 -4.12
CA LEU A 64 -3.30 -6.19 -2.98
C LEU A 64 -3.96 -7.48 -3.52
N PRO A 65 -3.40 -8.66 -3.25
CA PRO A 65 -3.98 -9.93 -3.68
C PRO A 65 -5.30 -10.24 -2.93
N PRO A 66 -6.15 -11.14 -3.47
CA PRO A 66 -7.46 -11.46 -2.90
C PRO A 66 -7.42 -12.06 -1.48
N ASP A 67 -6.33 -12.73 -1.10
CA ASP A 67 -6.22 -13.39 0.20
C ASP A 67 -5.11 -12.75 1.04
N GLY A 68 -5.50 -12.23 2.21
CA GLY A 68 -4.60 -11.64 3.22
C GLY A 68 -3.76 -12.66 4.01
N THR A 69 -3.90 -13.96 3.71
CA THR A 69 -3.17 -15.05 4.35
C THR A 69 -1.80 -15.22 3.70
N GLY A 70 -0.75 -15.16 4.54
CA GLY A 70 0.60 -15.49 4.11
C GLY A 70 0.62 -16.82 3.38
N ALA A 71 1.45 -16.90 2.34
CA ALA A 71 1.67 -18.06 1.52
C ALA A 71 1.69 -19.35 2.36
N GLU A 72 0.59 -20.11 2.33
CA GLU A 72 0.69 -21.55 2.35
C GLU A 72 0.85 -21.98 0.89
N GLU A 73 1.91 -22.74 0.66
CA GLU A 73 2.28 -23.31 -0.63
C GLU A 73 1.07 -23.95 -1.31
N GLY A 74 0.58 -23.33 -2.36
CA GLY A 74 -0.62 -23.80 -3.05
C GLY A 74 -0.89 -22.99 -4.30
N ALA A 75 -0.01 -23.15 -5.29
CA ALA A 75 -0.22 -22.79 -6.69
C ALA A 75 -1.12 -21.56 -6.91
N SER A 76 -0.53 -20.35 -6.79
CA SER A 76 -1.06 -19.20 -7.53
C SER A 76 -1.17 -19.65 -8.98
N ALA A 77 -2.40 -19.80 -9.47
CA ALA A 77 -2.67 -20.07 -10.86
C ALA A 77 -2.17 -18.85 -11.63
N MET A 78 -0.88 -18.90 -12.01
CA MET A 78 -0.29 -17.93 -12.91
C MET A 78 -1.22 -17.89 -14.14
N PRO A 79 -1.73 -16.72 -14.51
CA PRO A 79 -2.66 -16.61 -15.62
C PRO A 79 -2.03 -17.24 -16.87
N SER A 80 -2.86 -17.89 -17.68
CA SER A 80 -2.45 -18.49 -18.95
C SER A 80 -1.63 -17.49 -19.77
N THR A 81 -0.55 -17.97 -20.40
CA THR A 81 0.50 -17.20 -21.07
C THR A 81 0.02 -16.16 -22.11
N ASP A 82 -1.22 -16.29 -22.62
CA ASP A 82 -1.75 -15.44 -23.68
C ASP A 82 -2.51 -14.18 -23.20
N ALA A 83 -2.86 -14.06 -21.92
CA ALA A 83 -3.53 -12.88 -21.38
C ALA A 83 -2.53 -11.92 -20.71
N PRO A 84 -2.64 -10.58 -20.93
CA PRO A 84 -1.78 -9.64 -20.23
C PRO A 84 -2.06 -9.70 -18.73
N TRP A 85 -1.01 -10.02 -17.95
CA TRP A 85 -1.08 -10.08 -16.48
C TRP A 85 -0.98 -8.68 -15.83
N THR A 86 -0.68 -7.66 -16.64
CA THR A 86 -0.62 -6.24 -16.26
C THR A 86 -1.61 -5.39 -17.05
N GLU A 87 -1.99 -4.26 -16.46
CA GLU A 87 -2.75 -3.18 -17.12
C GLU A 87 -2.10 -1.82 -16.81
N PRO A 88 -2.23 -0.80 -17.69
CA PRO A 88 -1.68 0.52 -17.42
C PRO A 88 -2.34 1.20 -16.21
N SER A 89 -1.54 2.00 -15.51
CA SER A 89 -1.99 2.95 -14.50
C SER A 89 -2.46 4.26 -15.14
N GLU A 90 -3.32 5.00 -14.43
CA GLU A 90 -3.87 6.29 -14.90
C GLU A 90 -2.98 7.50 -14.55
N LEU A 91 -2.32 7.47 -13.39
CA LEU A 91 -1.61 8.61 -12.79
C LEU A 91 -0.11 8.35 -12.57
N VAL A 92 0.32 7.10 -12.59
CA VAL A 92 1.71 6.68 -12.37
C VAL A 92 2.22 5.80 -13.51
N ARG A 93 3.55 5.70 -13.65
CA ARG A 93 4.14 4.90 -14.75
C ARG A 93 4.14 3.38 -14.53
N PRO A 94 4.40 2.83 -13.33
CA PRO A 94 4.36 1.39 -13.13
C PRO A 94 2.96 0.82 -13.36
N PRO A 95 2.84 -0.41 -13.91
CA PRO A 95 1.55 -1.01 -14.21
C PRO A 95 0.84 -1.54 -12.96
N ARG A 96 -0.46 -1.78 -13.09
CA ARG A 96 -1.30 -2.51 -12.14
C ARG A 96 -1.37 -3.99 -12.54
N LEU A 97 -1.61 -4.87 -11.58
CA LEU A 97 -1.80 -6.30 -11.80
C LEU A 97 -3.28 -6.62 -11.94
N VAL A 98 -3.67 -7.21 -13.07
CA VAL A 98 -5.08 -7.44 -13.45
C VAL A 98 -5.82 -8.36 -12.47
N HIS A 99 -5.10 -9.28 -11.83
CA HIS A 99 -5.66 -10.27 -10.91
C HIS A 99 -5.77 -9.79 -9.46
N CYS A 100 -5.20 -8.62 -9.13
CA CYS A 100 -5.31 -8.06 -7.79
C CYS A 100 -6.61 -7.26 -7.66
N PRO A 101 -7.53 -7.63 -6.76
CA PRO A 101 -8.84 -6.97 -6.64
C PRO A 101 -8.76 -5.53 -6.15
N VAL A 102 -7.66 -5.12 -5.53
CA VAL A 102 -7.41 -3.74 -5.13
C VAL A 102 -6.02 -3.33 -5.58
N GLN A 103 -5.91 -2.20 -6.27
CA GLN A 103 -4.64 -1.61 -6.67
C GLN A 103 -4.57 -0.13 -6.28
N LEU A 104 -3.45 0.29 -5.71
CA LEU A 104 -3.22 1.65 -5.24
C LEU A 104 -2.11 2.29 -6.07
N GLU A 105 -2.47 3.25 -6.91
CA GLU A 105 -1.49 4.11 -7.55
C GLU A 105 -1.00 5.15 -6.55
N ALA A 106 0.31 5.24 -6.36
CA ALA A 106 0.88 6.06 -5.31
C ALA A 106 2.20 6.72 -5.72
N ARG A 107 2.53 7.80 -5.03
CA ARG A 107 3.80 8.51 -5.20
C ARG A 107 4.53 8.62 -3.87
N ARG A 108 5.82 8.31 -3.87
CA ARG A 108 6.70 8.49 -2.72
C ARG A 108 6.67 9.93 -2.25
N VAL A 109 6.46 10.11 -0.94
CA VAL A 109 6.48 11.38 -0.23
C VAL A 109 7.51 11.34 0.90
N GLY A 110 7.89 12.50 1.43
CA GLY A 110 8.87 12.61 2.50
C GLY A 110 10.30 12.20 2.11
N GLU A 111 11.16 12.12 3.11
CA GLU A 111 12.53 11.63 2.96
C GLU A 111 12.61 10.11 3.17
N ARG A 112 13.62 9.48 2.58
CA ARG A 112 13.92 8.08 2.83
C ARG A 112 14.74 7.96 4.11
N THR A 113 14.19 7.28 5.11
CA THR A 113 14.96 6.92 6.30
C THR A 113 15.69 5.60 6.03
N VAL A 114 17.01 5.58 6.20
CA VAL A 114 17.83 4.37 6.12
C VAL A 114 18.23 3.94 7.52
N THR A 115 17.97 2.67 7.86
CA THR A 115 18.28 2.07 9.16
C THR A 115 19.39 1.04 8.97
N ASP A 116 20.49 1.21 9.70
CA ASP A 116 21.67 0.34 9.73
C ASP A 116 22.30 0.05 8.35
N GLY A 117 22.02 0.92 7.35
CA GLY A 117 22.41 0.71 5.96
C GLY A 117 21.73 -0.49 5.27
N ALA A 118 20.90 -1.25 5.98
CA ALA A 118 20.29 -2.49 5.52
C ALA A 118 18.85 -2.29 5.04
N TRP A 119 18.08 -1.45 5.73
CA TRP A 119 16.67 -1.22 5.46
C TRP A 119 16.39 0.24 5.17
N THR A 120 15.37 0.50 4.37
CA THR A 120 14.86 1.84 4.12
C THR A 120 13.36 1.87 4.33
N GLN A 121 12.87 2.85 5.08
CA GLN A 121 11.45 3.15 5.13
C GLN A 121 11.09 4.12 4.00
N ILE A 122 10.03 3.78 3.28
CA ILE A 122 9.42 4.63 2.27
C ILE A 122 8.00 4.95 2.72
N GLU A 123 7.60 6.21 2.61
CA GLU A 123 6.21 6.63 2.65
C GLU A 123 5.73 6.95 1.23
N ALA A 124 4.52 6.51 0.89
CA ALA A 124 3.91 6.76 -0.40
C ALA A 124 2.45 7.18 -0.21
N GLN A 125 2.09 8.28 -0.84
CA GLN A 125 0.72 8.77 -0.85
C GLN A 125 -0.06 8.14 -1.98
N VAL A 126 -1.17 7.51 -1.63
CA VAL A 126 -2.16 6.98 -2.57
C VAL A 126 -2.82 8.14 -3.30
N LEU A 127 -2.74 8.09 -4.63
CA LEU A 127 -3.33 9.04 -5.56
C LEU A 127 -4.67 8.53 -6.10
N ARG A 128 -4.73 7.22 -6.39
CA ARG A 128 -5.94 6.56 -6.90
C ARG A 128 -6.05 5.14 -6.39
N VAL A 129 -7.29 4.75 -6.07
CA VAL A 129 -7.65 3.38 -5.70
C VAL A 129 -8.49 2.81 -6.82
N HIS A 130 -8.05 1.67 -7.33
CA HIS A 130 -8.81 0.80 -8.21
C HIS A 130 -9.27 -0.38 -7.37
N ALA A 131 -10.56 -0.66 -7.40
CA ALA A 131 -11.13 -1.78 -6.67
C ALA A 131 -12.15 -2.48 -7.56
N ASP A 132 -12.04 -3.79 -7.67
CA ASP A 132 -13.04 -4.62 -8.32
C ASP A 132 -14.37 -4.44 -7.56
N PRO A 133 -15.45 -4.01 -8.22
CA PRO A 133 -16.74 -3.72 -7.57
C PRO A 133 -17.29 -4.89 -6.75
N ARG A 134 -16.91 -6.13 -7.07
CA ARG A 134 -17.33 -7.33 -6.30
C ARG A 134 -16.72 -7.37 -4.90
N TRP A 135 -15.60 -6.68 -4.69
CA TRP A 135 -14.90 -6.58 -3.42
C TRP A 135 -15.22 -5.26 -2.68
N VAL A 136 -15.91 -4.34 -3.35
CA VAL A 136 -16.39 -3.09 -2.77
C VAL A 136 -17.79 -3.32 -2.22
N LEU A 137 -17.93 -3.26 -0.90
CA LEU A 137 -19.25 -3.30 -0.27
C LEU A 137 -20.10 -2.14 -0.77
N PRO A 138 -21.37 -2.36 -1.16
CA PRO A 138 -22.28 -1.27 -1.48
C PRO A 138 -22.34 -0.29 -0.30
N LEU A 139 -22.32 1.01 -0.59
CA LEU A 139 -22.68 2.05 0.37
C LEU A 139 -24.21 2.00 0.60
N GLY A 140 -24.70 0.92 1.20
CA GLY A 140 -26.10 0.68 1.56
C GLY A 140 -26.30 0.71 3.07
N ASP A 141 -27.27 1.52 3.52
CA ASP A 141 -27.84 1.64 4.86
C ASP A 141 -27.06 1.02 6.04
N ARG A 142 -25.89 1.60 6.33
CA ARG A 142 -25.15 1.57 7.62
C ARG A 142 -24.94 0.20 8.31
N ARG A 143 -25.18 -0.94 7.67
CA ARG A 143 -24.96 -2.26 8.26
C ARG A 143 -24.27 -3.18 7.26
N ILE A 144 -22.99 -3.43 7.53
CA ILE A 144 -22.19 -4.45 6.86
C ILE A 144 -22.40 -5.76 7.62
N ASP A 145 -22.76 -6.84 6.93
CA ASP A 145 -22.73 -8.19 7.49
C ASP A 145 -21.27 -8.65 7.56
N LEU A 146 -20.76 -8.81 8.79
CA LEU A 146 -19.37 -9.16 9.07
C LEU A 146 -19.13 -10.69 9.07
N GLY A 147 -20.17 -11.51 8.92
CA GLY A 147 -20.07 -12.96 9.08
C GLY A 147 -19.26 -13.70 8.00
N GLY A 148 -19.12 -13.10 6.81
CA GLY A 148 -18.34 -13.65 5.69
C GLY A 148 -17.14 -12.79 5.28
N TRP A 149 -16.83 -11.73 6.02
CA TRP A 149 -15.90 -10.68 5.59
C TRP A 149 -14.64 -10.65 6.47
N HIS A 150 -13.48 -10.99 5.89
CA HIS A 150 -12.17 -10.91 6.52
C HIS A 150 -11.25 -9.89 5.79
N PRO A 151 -11.62 -8.61 5.69
CA PRO A 151 -10.79 -7.61 5.02
C PRO A 151 -9.56 -7.29 5.89
N PRO A 152 -8.36 -7.17 5.30
CA PRO A 152 -7.21 -6.58 5.98
C PRO A 152 -7.28 -5.04 6.03
N VAL A 153 -8.47 -4.43 5.95
CA VAL A 153 -8.64 -2.98 5.75
C VAL A 153 -9.58 -2.41 6.81
N HIS A 154 -9.16 -1.30 7.44
CA HIS A 154 -10.01 -0.51 8.32
C HIS A 154 -11.21 0.03 7.54
N ASP A 155 -12.42 -0.15 8.09
CA ASP A 155 -13.67 0.43 7.55
C ASP A 155 -13.53 1.97 7.46
N PHE A 156 -13.17 2.46 6.28
CA PHE A 156 -13.08 3.88 5.99
C PHE A 156 -14.40 4.31 5.38
N ARG A 157 -15.36 4.72 6.22
CA ARG A 157 -16.54 5.40 5.69
C ARG A 157 -16.11 6.75 5.12
N PRO A 158 -16.31 7.01 3.82
CA PRO A 158 -16.05 8.33 3.29
C PRO A 158 -16.99 9.34 3.97
N PRO A 159 -16.49 10.54 4.34
CA PRO A 159 -17.36 11.62 4.78
C PRO A 159 -18.32 12.03 3.64
N ALA A 160 -19.49 12.58 4.00
CA ALA A 160 -20.49 13.04 3.03
C ALA A 160 -19.98 14.20 2.14
N THR A 161 -18.90 14.86 2.55
CA THR A 161 -18.23 15.91 1.78
C THR A 161 -17.15 15.28 0.90
N PRO A 162 -17.04 15.66 -0.39
CA PRO A 162 -15.94 15.20 -1.23
C PRO A 162 -14.61 15.48 -0.53
N PRO A 163 -13.68 14.50 -0.49
CA PRO A 163 -12.40 14.70 0.15
C PRO A 163 -11.69 15.88 -0.54
N PRO A 164 -11.05 16.77 0.22
CA PRO A 164 -10.21 17.80 -0.38
C PRO A 164 -9.17 17.12 -1.28
N GLN A 165 -8.76 17.80 -2.36
CA GLN A 165 -7.70 17.30 -3.22
C GLN A 165 -6.48 16.97 -2.36
N ALA A 166 -6.04 15.73 -2.42
CA ALA A 166 -4.94 15.26 -1.59
C ALA A 166 -3.66 15.99 -2.03
N VAL A 167 -3.16 16.89 -1.18
CA VAL A 167 -1.84 17.51 -1.37
C VAL A 167 -0.79 16.45 -0.98
N PRO A 168 0.23 16.21 -1.81
CA PRO A 168 1.33 15.32 -1.46
C PRO A 168 1.99 15.72 -0.12
N ALA A 169 1.82 14.91 0.92
CA ALA A 169 2.38 15.12 2.25
C ALA A 169 2.68 13.79 2.92
N SER A 170 3.78 13.73 3.66
CA SER A 170 4.16 12.55 4.42
C SER A 170 3.21 12.31 5.60
N ALA A 171 3.13 11.07 6.10
CA ALA A 171 2.29 10.77 7.25
C ALA A 171 2.75 11.53 8.51
N GLN A 172 4.06 11.69 8.64
CA GLN A 172 4.69 12.50 9.69
C GLN A 172 4.32 13.97 9.59
N GLU A 173 4.31 14.55 8.39
CA GLU A 173 3.92 15.95 8.16
C GLU A 173 2.45 16.18 8.48
N MET A 174 1.57 15.28 8.03
CA MET A 174 0.14 15.32 8.34
C MET A 174 -0.12 15.22 9.85
N ALA A 175 0.58 14.33 10.54
CA ALA A 175 0.45 14.18 11.98
C ALA A 175 0.84 15.46 12.73
N ARG A 176 1.94 16.12 12.31
CA ARG A 176 2.39 17.40 12.86
C ARG A 176 1.33 18.49 12.67
N GLN A 177 0.73 18.59 11.48
CA GLN A 177 -0.33 19.57 11.20
C GLN A 177 -1.59 19.33 12.05
N LEU A 178 -1.95 18.06 12.29
CA LEU A 178 -3.12 17.67 13.08
C LEU A 178 -2.87 17.66 14.60
N GLY A 179 -1.66 18.00 15.06
CA GLY A 179 -1.28 17.87 16.48
C GLY A 179 -1.36 16.43 17.00
N ARG A 180 -1.20 15.43 16.12
CA ARG A 180 -1.26 14.00 16.47
C ARG A 180 0.14 13.42 16.67
N ARG A 181 0.27 12.49 17.60
CA ARG A 181 1.50 11.72 17.79
C ARG A 181 1.65 10.71 16.65
N PHE A 182 2.79 10.72 15.98
CA PHE A 182 3.14 9.73 14.96
C PHE A 182 4.11 8.69 15.54
N PRO A 183 3.95 7.38 15.26
CA PRO A 183 4.92 6.38 15.71
C PRO A 183 6.30 6.70 15.15
N ALA A 184 7.28 6.93 16.01
CA ALA A 184 8.67 6.99 15.57
C ALA A 184 9.09 5.59 15.09
N ALA A 185 9.88 5.52 14.01
CA ALA A 185 10.58 4.29 13.65
C ALA A 185 11.32 3.80 14.91
N ARG A 186 11.06 2.57 15.36
CA ARG A 186 11.85 1.96 16.43
C ARG A 186 13.28 1.87 15.91
N GLY A 187 14.13 2.81 16.30
CA GLY A 187 15.58 2.67 16.16
C GLY A 187 15.99 1.46 16.99
N GLY A 188 16.53 0.44 16.33
CA GLY A 188 17.31 -0.58 17.01
C GLY A 188 18.50 0.10 17.66
N ALA A 189 18.74 -0.22 18.93
CA ALA A 189 20.00 0.04 19.60
C ALA A 189 21.12 -0.80 18.98
#